data_AF-A0A4R2BGN7-F1
#
_entry.id   AF-A0A4R2BGN7-F1
#
_cell.length_a   1.000
_cell.length_b   1.000
_cell.length_c   1.000
_cell.angle_alpha   90.00
_cell.angle_beta   90.00
_cell.angle_gamma   90.00
#
_symmetry.space_group_name_H-M   'P 1'
#
loop_
_entity.id
_entity.type
_entity.pdbx_description
1 polymer ?
#
loop_
_entity_poly.entity_id
_entity_poly.type
_entity_poly.pdbx_seq_one_letter_code
_entity_poly.pdbx_strand_id
1 'polypeptide(L)' 'MKTARAKIGDQIISQNKIKGIVTKINENSVIIDILENNSDLEFPNNKTVISHKHYELSKEQALLH' A
#
# COMPACT_ATOMS: atom_id res chain seq x y z
N MET A 1 -1.10 21.38 0.12
CA MET A 1 -1.68 20.13 0.66
C MET A 1 -0.59 19.07 0.63
N LYS A 2 -0.19 18.49 1.77
CA LYS A 2 0.84 17.44 1.80
C LYS A 2 0.22 16.14 1.26
N THR A 3 0.46 15.83 -0.01
CA THR A 3 0.15 14.52 -0.59
C THR A 3 1.09 13.51 0.07
N ALA A 4 0.63 12.82 1.12
CA ALA A 4 1.43 11.81 1.78
C ALA A 4 1.65 10.64 0.80
N ARG A 5 2.85 10.57 0.21
CA ARG A 5 3.27 9.42 -0.58
C ARG A 5 3.72 8.31 0.38
N ALA A 6 3.35 7.08 0.05
CA ALA A 6 3.84 5.91 0.75
C ALA A 6 5.36 5.84 0.62
N LYS A 7 6.04 5.35 1.66
CA LYS A 7 7.46 5.01 1.64
C LYS A 7 7.64 3.50 1.66
N ILE A 8 8.83 3.04 1.31
CA ILE A 8 9.20 1.63 1.47
C ILE A 8 9.05 1.27 2.96
N GLY A 9 8.35 0.18 3.24
CA GLY A 9 8.01 -0.24 4.60
C GLY A 9 6.71 0.32 5.16
N ASP A 10 6.06 1.28 4.50
CA ASP A 10 4.72 1.73 4.91
C ASP A 10 3.69 0.63 4.65
N GLN A 11 2.77 0.49 5.59
CA GLN A 11 1.58 -0.33 5.42
C GLN A 11 0.48 0.50 4.75
N ILE A 12 -0.02 0.02 3.62
CA ILE A 12 -1.14 0.62 2.91
C ILE A 12 -2.30 -0.35 2.78
N ILE A 13 -3.49 0.22 2.66
CA ILE A 13 -4.73 -0.51 2.42
C ILE A 13 -5.25 -0.05 1.06
N SER A 14 -5.39 -0.99 0.14
CA SER A 14 -6.04 -0.74 -1.14
C SER A 14 -7.55 -0.60 -0.95
N GLN A 15 -8.22 0.12 -1.85
CA GLN A 15 -9.69 0.23 -1.89
C GLN A 15 -10.39 -1.15 -1.95
N ASN A 16 -9.69 -2.18 -2.43
CA ASN A 16 -10.15 -3.57 -2.46
C ASN A 16 -9.99 -4.31 -1.11
N LYS A 17 -9.75 -3.61 0.01
CA LYS A 17 -9.49 -4.20 1.35
C LYS A 17 -8.27 -5.12 1.42
N ILE A 18 -7.33 -4.94 0.49
CA ILE A 18 -6.06 -5.65 0.47
C ILE A 18 -5.08 -4.85 1.30
N LYS A 19 -4.54 -5.46 2.35
CA LYS A 19 -3.51 -4.86 3.19
C LYS A 19 -2.15 -5.38 2.76
N GLY A 20 -1.19 -4.48 2.63
CA GLY A 20 0.16 -4.86 2.27
C GLY A 20 1.21 -3.83 2.66
N ILE A 21 2.46 -4.25 2.57
CA ILE A 21 3.63 -3.40 2.83
C ILE A 21 4.26 -2.99 1.52
N VAL A 22 4.59 -1.71 1.41
CA VAL A 22 5.24 -1.14 0.24
C VAL A 22 6.68 -1.64 0.14
N THR A 23 6.96 -2.40 -0.92
CA THR A 23 8.29 -2.96 -1.21
C THR A 23 9.00 -2.19 -2.31
N LYS A 24 8.25 -1.52 -3.18
CA LYS A 24 8.81 -0.69 -4.26
C LYS A 24 7.89 0.47 -4.58
N ILE A 25 8.47 1.62 -4.93
CA ILE A 25 7.75 2.83 -5.34
C ILE A 25 8.19 3.17 -6.76
N ASN A 26 7.21 3.40 -7.63
CA ASN A 26 7.37 3.95 -8.97
C ASN A 26 6.78 5.36 -9.00
N GLU A 27 6.92 6.07 -10.12
CA GLU A 27 6.44 7.45 -10.25
C GLU A 27 4.91 7.59 -10.11
N ASN A 28 4.15 6.61 -10.62
CA ASN A 28 2.69 6.63 -10.65
C ASN A 28 2.02 5.54 -9.79
N SER A 29 2.81 4.62 -9.24
CA SER A 29 2.32 3.43 -8.55
C SER A 29 3.30 2.93 -7.50
N VAL A 30 2.80 2.11 -6.58
CA VAL A 30 3.59 1.40 -5.58
C VAL A 30 3.33 -0.09 -5.71
N ILE A 31 4.37 -0.88 -5.52
CA ILE A 31 4.28 -2.33 -5.42
C ILE A 31 4.24 -2.68 -3.96
N ILE A 32 3.22 -3.45 -3.58
CA ILE A 32 3.06 -3.95 -2.23
C ILE A 32 3.14 -5.47 -2.20
N ASP A 33 3.66 -5.97 -1.09
CA ASP A 33 3.51 -7.36 -0.69
C ASP A 33 2.23 -7.49 0.13
N ILE A 34 1.34 -8.38 -0.29
CA ILE A 34 0.03 -8.61 0.29
C ILE A 34 0.21 -9.43 1.55
N LEU A 35 -0.04 -8.80 2.68
CA LEU A 35 -0.04 -9.44 3.98
C LEU A 35 -1.40 -10.09 4.26
N GLU A 36 -2.48 -9.37 3.91
CA GLU A 36 -3.84 -9.80 4.19
C GLU A 36 -4.72 -9.47 3.00
N ASN A 37 -5.34 -10.51 2.45
CA ASN A 37 -6.27 -10.39 1.33
C ASN A 37 -7.69 -10.67 1.81
N ASN A 38 -8.44 -9.60 2.11
CA ASN A 38 -9.87 -9.70 2.44
C ASN A 38 -10.76 -9.50 1.19
N SER A 39 -10.20 -9.73 0.01
CA SER A 39 -10.89 -9.62 -1.27
C SER A 39 -10.96 -11.00 -1.91
N ASP A 40 -11.97 -11.25 -2.72
CA ASP A 40 -12.12 -12.48 -3.51
C ASP A 40 -11.14 -12.57 -4.70
N LEU A 41 -10.06 -11.79 -4.68
CA LEU A 41 -9.09 -11.69 -5.77
C LEU A 41 -7.87 -12.56 -5.48
N GLU A 42 -7.46 -13.41 -6.42
CA GLU A 42 -6.22 -14.18 -6.29
C GLU A 42 -5.02 -13.40 -6.83
N PHE A 43 -3.95 -13.31 -6.04
CA PHE A 43 -2.74 -12.57 -6.41
C PHE A 43 -1.55 -13.50 -6.63
N PRO A 44 -0.97 -13.54 -7.84
CA PRO A 44 0.21 -14.34 -8.10
C PRO A 44 1.39 -13.79 -7.29
N ASN A 45 2.03 -14.65 -6.50
CA ASN A 45 3.17 -14.32 -5.61
C ASN A 45 2.85 -13.31 -4.50
N ASN A 46 1.59 -13.14 -4.10
CA ASN A 46 1.17 -12.21 -3.05
C ASN A 46 1.67 -10.77 -3.30
N LYS A 47 1.78 -10.33 -4.56
CA LYS A 47 2.18 -8.96 -4.89
C LYS A 47 1.11 -8.28 -5.73
N THR A 48 0.93 -6.99 -5.50
CA THR A 48 0.03 -6.18 -6.32
C THR A 48 0.58 -4.77 -6.51
N VAL A 49 0.15 -4.15 -7.61
CA VAL A 49 0.57 -2.80 -8.00
C VAL A 49 -0.61 -1.87 -7.77
N ILE A 50 -0.45 -0.88 -6.88
CA ILE A 50 -1.49 0.06 -6.51
C ILE A 50 -1.09 1.46 -6.95
N SER A 51 -2.01 2.22 -7.55
CA SER A 51 -1.74 3.61 -7.90
C SER A 51 -1.72 4.50 -6.67
N HIS A 52 -0.92 5.57 -6.69
CA HIS A 52 -0.93 6.62 -5.65
C HIS A 52 -2.30 7.27 -5.42
N LYS A 53 -3.27 7.07 -6.31
CA LYS A 53 -4.65 7.55 -6.18
C LYS A 53 -5.61 6.56 -5.49
N HIS A 54 -5.24 5.28 -5.37
CA HIS A 54 -6.15 4.20 -4.97
C HIS A 54 -5.66 3.42 -3.72
N TYR A 55 -4.90 4.08 -2.83
CA TYR A 55 -4.56 3.52 -1.52
C TYR A 55 -4.73 4.52 -0.40
N GLU A 56 -4.92 4.01 0.81
CA GLU A 56 -4.87 4.76 2.05
C GLU A 56 -3.66 4.34 2.88
N LEU A 57 -2.90 5.33 3.37
CA LEU A 57 -1.79 5.10 4.30
C LEU A 57 -2.35 4.86 5.70
N SER A 58 -1.97 3.75 6.32
CA SER A 58 -2.14 3.59 7.77
C SER A 58 -1.14 4.53 8.47
N LYS A 59 -1.60 5.73 8.82
CA LYS A 59 -0.81 6.76 9.52
C LYS A 59 -0.52 6.44 10.99
N GLU A 60 -0.29 5.18 11.33
CA GLU A 60 0.03 4.82 12.72
C GLU A 60 1.46 5.24 13.12
N GLN A 61 2.35 5.49 12.16
CA GLN A 61 3.78 5.67 12.41
C GLN A 61 4.27 7.13 12.37
N ALA A 62 3.39 8.13 12.39
CA ALA A 62 3.77 9.55 12.25
C ALA A 62 3.82 10.34 13.57
N LEU A 63 3.67 9.71 14.74
CA LEU A 63 3.63 10.41 16.05
C LEU A 63 4.85 10.12 16.94
N LEU A 64 6.06 10.20 16.40
CA LEU A 64 7.31 10.26 17.17
C LEU A 64 8.32 11.18 16.46
N HIS A 65 8.10 12.49 16.52
CA HIS A 65 9.18 13.49 16.55
C HIS A 65 8.68 14.79 17.18
#